data_AF-B5EEK7-F1
#
_entry.id   AF-B5EEK7-F1
#
_cell.length_a   1.000
_cell.length_b   1.000
_cell.length_c   1.000
_cell.angle_alpha   90.00
_cell.angle_beta   90.00
_cell.angle_gamma   90.00
#
_symmetry.space_group_name_H-M   'P 1'
#
loop_
_entity.id
_entity.type
_entity.pdbx_description
1 polymer ?
#
loop_
_entity_poly.entity_id
_entity_poly.type
_entity_poly.pdbx_seq_one_letter_code
_entity_poly.pdbx_strand_id
1 'polypeptide(L)' 'MGRMRENPRYNVISMRISDAERETLEAIMDSTKKSVSDIMREAMELVKARSTELSQKAA' A
#
# COMPACT_ATOMS: atom_id res chain seq x y z
N MET A 1 9.51 -11.76 -20.03
CA MET A 1 8.40 -12.70 -19.81
C MET A 1 7.83 -12.47 -18.42
N GLY A 2 6.64 -11.88 -18.31
CA GLY A 2 6.03 -11.55 -17.01
C GLY A 2 5.49 -12.80 -16.32
N ARG A 3 5.79 -12.96 -15.03
CA ARG A 3 5.22 -14.03 -14.18
C ARG A 3 3.70 -13.94 -14.22
N MET A 4 3.04 -14.98 -14.71
CA MET A 4 1.58 -15.11 -14.72
C MET A 4 1.11 -15.10 -13.26
N ARG A 5 0.48 -14.00 -12.81
CA ARG A 5 -0.07 -13.89 -11.46
C ARG A 5 -1.42 -14.60 -11.44
N GLU A 6 -1.60 -15.53 -10.50
CA GLU A 6 -2.80 -16.39 -10.38
C GLU A 6 -4.11 -15.59 -10.19
N ASN A 7 -4.04 -14.37 -9.65
CA ASN A 7 -5.16 -13.43 -9.60
C ASN A 7 -4.77 -12.07 -10.20
N PRO A 8 -5.06 -11.83 -11.49
CA PRO A 8 -4.88 -10.51 -12.08
C PRO A 8 -5.80 -9.49 -11.40
N ARG A 9 -5.23 -8.35 -11.01
CA ARG A 9 -5.94 -7.25 -10.35
C ARG A 9 -6.21 -6.17 -11.39
N TYR A 10 -7.49 -5.91 -11.68
CA TYR A 10 -7.91 -5.00 -12.74
C TYR A 10 -8.36 -3.62 -12.24
N ASN A 11 -8.68 -3.52 -10.94
CA ASN A 11 -9.13 -2.26 -10.37
C ASN A 11 -7.94 -1.31 -10.21
N VAL A 12 -8.06 -0.12 -10.80
CA VAL A 12 -7.08 0.96 -10.70
C VAL A 12 -7.65 2.03 -9.78
N ILE A 13 -6.80 2.54 -8.88
CA ILE A 13 -7.12 3.69 -8.04
C ILE A 13 -6.31 4.90 -8.50
N SER A 14 -6.96 6.05 -8.56
CA SER A 14 -6.29 7.34 -8.77
C SER A 14 -6.23 8.07 -7.43
N MET A 15 -5.05 8.48 -7.02
CA MET A 15 -4.81 9.16 -5.75
C MET A 15 -4.19 10.53 -6.02
N ARG A 16 -4.60 11.54 -5.23
CA ARG A 16 -3.98 12.86 -5.19
C ARG A 16 -3.05 12.93 -3.99
N ILE A 17 -1.84 13.42 -4.21
CA ILE A 17 -0.82 13.63 -3.18
C ILE A 17 -0.12 14.95 -3.46
N SER A 18 0.48 15.50 -2.42
CA SER A 18 1.42 16.61 -2.51
C SER A 18 2.78 16.17 -3.05
N ASP A 19 3.61 17.15 -3.43
CA ASP A 19 4.97 16.90 -3.90
C ASP A 19 5.84 16.21 -2.83
N ALA A 20 5.72 16.64 -1.57
CA ALA A 20 6.46 16.05 -0.44
C ALA A 20 6.08 14.57 -0.18
N GLU A 21 4.80 14.24 -0.30
CA GLU A 21 4.33 12.85 -0.20
C GLU A 21 4.83 12.00 -1.36
N ARG A 22 4.90 12.57 -2.57
CA ARG A 22 5.47 11.90 -3.74
C ARG A 22 6.95 11.59 -3.55
N GLU A 23 7.75 12.57 -3.11
CA GLU A 23 9.18 12.37 -2.84
C GLU A 23 9.42 11.29 -1.78
N THR A 24 8.62 11.32 -0.71
CA THR A 24 8.67 10.29 0.34
C THR A 24 8.38 8.91 -0.23
N LEU A 25 7.34 8.79 -1.08
CA LEU A 25 6.97 7.53 -1.71
C LEU A 25 8.08 7.00 -2.62
N GLU A 26 8.72 7.87 -3.40
CA GLU A 26 9.86 7.50 -4.27
C GLU A 26 11.05 6.99 -3.45
N ALA A 27 11.42 7.66 -2.36
CA ALA A 27 12.49 7.21 -1.47
C ALA A 27 12.19 5.83 -0.83
N ILE A 28 10.93 5.57 -0.49
CA ILE A 28 10.49 4.27 0.04
C ILE A 28 10.59 3.19 -1.05
N MET A 29 10.17 3.49 -2.28
CA MET A 29 10.29 2.56 -3.40
C MET A 29 11.76 2.20 -3.66
N ASP A 30 12.65 3.19 -3.62
CA ASP A 30 14.08 2.99 -3.87
C ASP A 30 14.77 2.18 -2.79
N SER A 31 14.42 2.39 -1.53
CA SER A 31 14.99 1.66 -0.40
C SER A 31 14.45 0.22 -0.29
N THR A 32 13.16 0.02 -0.53
CA THR A 32 12.50 -1.29 -0.36
C THR A 32 12.48 -2.14 -1.64
N LYS A 33 12.75 -1.52 -2.80
CA LYS A 33 12.60 -2.12 -4.15
C LYS A 33 11.17 -2.61 -4.42
N LYS A 34 10.17 -2.04 -3.75
CA LYS A 34 8.75 -2.38 -3.90
C LYS A 34 8.04 -1.36 -4.79
N SER A 35 7.01 -1.82 -5.52
CA SER A 35 6.15 -0.91 -6.26
C SER A 35 5.21 -0.14 -5.31
N VAL A 36 4.70 1.02 -5.75
CA VAL A 36 3.64 1.75 -5.03
C VAL A 36 2.48 0.83 -4.66
N SER A 37 2.08 -0.06 -5.58
CA SER A 37 0.99 -0.98 -5.31
C SER A 37 1.33 -2.01 -4.23
N ASP A 38 2.58 -2.47 -4.13
CA ASP A 38 3.03 -3.36 -3.05
C ASP A 38 3.01 -2.62 -1.71
N ILE A 39 3.57 -1.42 -1.67
CA ILE A 39 3.61 -0.56 -0.47
C ILE A 39 2.18 -0.26 0.02
N MET A 40 1.27 0.12 -0.87
CA MET A 40 -0.13 0.40 -0.51
C MET A 40 -0.84 -0.83 0.05
N ARG A 41 -0.53 -2.04 -0.42
CA ARG A 41 -1.11 -3.27 0.15
C ARG A 41 -0.64 -3.50 1.57
N GLU A 42 0.64 -3.33 1.82
CA GLU A 42 1.21 -3.44 3.16
C GLU A 42 0.60 -2.40 4.09
N ALA A 43 0.47 -1.15 3.62
CA ALA A 43 -0.19 -0.08 4.38
C ALA A 43 -1.65 -0.43 4.71
N MET A 44 -2.42 -0.98 3.76
CA MET A 44 -3.80 -1.40 4.01
C MET A 44 -3.90 -2.49 5.09
N GLU A 45 -3.03 -3.51 5.06
CA GLU A 45 -3.04 -4.55 6.10
C GLU A 45 -2.65 -4.00 7.48
N LEU A 46 -1.66 -3.11 7.54
CA LEU A 46 -1.25 -2.46 8.79
C LEU A 46 -2.38 -1.61 9.39
N VAL A 47 -3.07 -0.82 8.55
CA VAL A 47 -4.21 0.00 8.98
C VAL A 47 -5.39 -0.87 9.42
N LYS A 48 -5.67 -1.95 8.70
CA LYS A 48 -6.71 -2.92 9.06
C LYS A 48 -6.43 -3.60 10.39
N ALA A 49 -5.19 -4.05 10.62
CA ALA A 49 -4.78 -4.66 11.88
C ALA A 49 -5.00 -3.68 13.04
N ARG A 50 -4.49 -2.45 12.91
CA ARG A 50 -4.66 -1.40 13.92
C ARG A 50 -6.14 -1.06 14.19
N SER A 51 -6.97 -1.03 13.16
CA SER A 51 -8.41 -0.71 13.31
C SER A 51 -9.18 -1.85 14.00
N THR A 52 -8.76 -3.09 13.78
CA THR A 52 -9.34 -4.27 14.45
C THR A 52 -8.97 -4.27 15.93
N GLU A 53 -7.71 -3.96 16.26
CA GLU A 53 -7.25 -3.82 17.65
C GLU A 53 -7.97 -2.70 18.41
N LEU A 54 -8.21 -1.56 17.75
CA LEU A 54 -8.96 -0.44 18.33
C LEU A 54 -10.43 -0.81 18.59
N SER A 55 -11.05 -1.56 17.66
CA SER A 55 -12.43 -2.05 17.83
C SER A 55 -12.54 -3.07 18.97
N GLN A 56 -11.51 -3.88 19.21
CA GLN A 56 -11.48 -4.87 20.30
C GLN A 56 -11.21 -4.28 21.68
N LYS A 57 -10.53 -3.12 21.76
CA LYS A 57 -10.30 -2.41 23.04
C LYS A 57 -11.47 -1.52 23.49
N ALA A 58 -12.41 -1.24 22.58
CA ALA A 58 -13.59 -0.44 22.85
C ALA A 58 -14.83 -1.27 23.20
N ALA A 59 -14.73 -2.60 23.21
CA ALA A 59 -15.75 -3.56 23.60
C ALA A 59 -15.34 -4.28 24.89
#